data_AF-A0A8B6QJA2-F1
#
_entry.id   AF-A0A8B6QJA2-F1
#
_cell.length_a   1.000
_cell.length_b   1.000
_cell.length_c   1.000
_cell.angle_alpha   90.00
_cell.angle_beta   90.00
_cell.angle_gamma   90.00
#
_symmetry.space_group_name_H-M   'P 1'
#
loop_
_entity.id
_entity.type
_entity.pdbx_description
1 polymer ?
#
loop_
_entity_poly.entity_id
_entity_poly.type
_entity_poly.pdbx_seq_one_letter_code
_entity_poly.pdbx_strand_id
1 'polypeptide(L)'
;MVSINGKTDLESDEDIPFSSSAATSKVEALDFEMIHLRSRADLAKSWVSRHMWIRVPRSIYIVLFKAKINMLLPFGPLAILLHYITGKHGWVFFFSLVGIVPLAERLGYATEQLAFYTGPTVGGLLNATFGNATEMIISIYALKNGMIRVVQQSLLGSILSNMLLVLGCAFFTGGIIHYQKIQVFNKSAALVNSGLLLMAVMGLMFPAVLHFTRSEIHFGKSELSLSRFSSCVMLVAYASYLFFQLRSHRNLYNPIEEEGVRGEDESDEEEAPEITHWEAIGWLAVLTVWVSVLSGYLVDAIQGASDSFNMPVAFISVILLPIVGNAAEHASAIMFAMKDKLDITLGVAIGSSTQISMFVIPFCVVVGWIMGQPMDLNFQLFETATLFITVLVVAFMLQEGTSNYFKGLMLILCYLIVAASFFVHVDPSDDGN
;
A
#
# COMPACT_ATOMS: atom_id res chain seq x y z
N MET A 1 -88.47 -27.47 -34.93
CA MET A 1 -89.55 -26.97 -35.80
C MET A 1 -88.89 -26.40 -37.04
N VAL A 2 -89.04 -27.09 -38.19
CA VAL A 2 -89.08 -26.59 -39.60
C VAL A 2 -87.96 -25.63 -40.08
N SER A 3 -87.32 -25.70 -41.26
CA SER A 3 -87.17 -26.57 -42.46
C SER A 3 -86.42 -25.65 -43.48
N ILE A 4 -85.26 -26.03 -44.04
CA ILE A 4 -85.02 -26.54 -45.42
C ILE A 4 -84.71 -25.50 -46.54
N ASN A 5 -83.67 -25.85 -47.34
CA ASN A 5 -83.30 -25.52 -48.74
C ASN A 5 -82.75 -24.14 -49.11
N GLY A 6 -81.84 -23.98 -50.09
CA GLY A 6 -81.23 -24.88 -51.10
C GLY A 6 -80.14 -24.09 -51.88
N LYS A 7 -78.99 -24.68 -52.22
CA LYS A 7 -78.58 -25.31 -53.50
C LYS A 7 -78.10 -24.35 -54.63
N THR A 8 -76.82 -24.57 -55.04
CA THR A 8 -76.24 -24.63 -56.42
C THR A 8 -76.20 -23.33 -57.27
N ASP A 9 -75.23 -23.02 -58.15
CA ASP A 9 -74.00 -23.64 -58.69
C ASP A 9 -73.37 -22.66 -59.73
N LEU A 10 -72.07 -22.84 -60.07
CA LEU A 10 -71.41 -22.59 -61.39
C LEU A 10 -71.29 -21.13 -61.91
N GLU A 11 -70.36 -20.70 -62.75
CA GLU A 11 -68.97 -21.03 -63.17
C GLU A 11 -68.56 -19.84 -64.10
N SER A 12 -67.26 -19.51 -64.20
CA SER A 12 -66.51 -19.19 -65.44
C SER A 12 -65.53 -18.00 -65.38
N ASP A 13 -64.33 -18.32 -65.88
CA ASP A 13 -63.07 -17.59 -66.13
C ASP A 13 -63.14 -16.12 -66.58
N GLU A 14 -62.09 -15.34 -66.22
CA GLU A 14 -61.11 -14.81 -67.19
C GLU A 14 -59.92 -14.07 -66.51
N ASP A 15 -58.72 -14.52 -66.88
CA ASP A 15 -57.47 -13.78 -67.14
C ASP A 15 -56.64 -13.04 -66.06
N ILE A 16 -55.38 -13.49 -65.97
CA ILE A 16 -54.22 -12.84 -65.33
C ILE A 16 -53.56 -11.89 -66.36
N PRO A 17 -52.89 -10.80 -65.93
CA PRO A 17 -51.43 -10.86 -66.05
C PRO A 17 -50.66 -10.29 -64.85
N PHE A 18 -49.52 -10.94 -64.60
CA PHE A 18 -48.45 -10.57 -63.66
C PHE A 18 -47.86 -9.18 -63.94
N SER A 19 -47.51 -8.42 -62.89
CA SER A 19 -46.29 -7.59 -62.91
C SER A 19 -45.65 -7.48 -61.53
N SER A 20 -44.32 -7.53 -61.57
CA SER A 20 -43.32 -7.57 -60.51
C SER A 20 -43.28 -6.36 -59.56
N SER A 21 -43.33 -6.58 -58.23
CA SER A 21 -42.97 -5.54 -57.23
C SER A 21 -42.58 -6.10 -55.85
N ALA A 22 -41.81 -7.19 -55.78
CA ALA A 22 -41.42 -7.79 -54.47
C ALA A 22 -39.92 -7.80 -54.17
N ALA A 23 -39.06 -7.41 -55.12
CA ALA A 23 -37.59 -7.48 -54.94
C ALA A 23 -36.95 -6.17 -54.45
N THR A 24 -37.52 -5.01 -54.79
CA THR A 24 -36.98 -3.68 -54.43
C THR A 24 -37.21 -3.32 -52.95
N SER A 25 -38.35 -3.71 -52.37
CA SER A 25 -38.68 -3.40 -50.97
C SER A 25 -37.80 -4.11 -49.94
N LYS A 26 -37.28 -5.31 -50.26
CA LYS A 26 -36.42 -6.07 -49.31
C LYS A 26 -34.98 -5.57 -49.27
N VAL A 27 -34.47 -5.04 -50.38
CA VAL A 27 -33.10 -4.48 -50.44
C VAL A 27 -33.05 -3.12 -49.72
N GLU A 28 -34.05 -2.26 -49.93
CA GLU A 28 -34.16 -0.99 -49.19
C GLU A 28 -34.38 -1.19 -47.69
N ALA A 29 -35.14 -2.21 -47.28
CA ALA A 29 -35.33 -2.53 -45.86
C ALA A 29 -34.03 -3.01 -45.19
N LEU A 30 -33.22 -3.83 -45.87
CA LEU A 30 -31.92 -4.30 -45.38
C LEU A 30 -30.88 -3.18 -45.30
N ASP A 31 -30.83 -2.29 -46.30
CA ASP A 31 -29.95 -1.11 -46.26
C ASP A 31 -30.37 -0.13 -45.15
N PHE A 32 -31.67 0.09 -44.95
CA PHE A 32 -32.18 0.95 -43.89
C PHE A 32 -31.84 0.41 -42.49
N GLU A 33 -31.96 -0.90 -42.28
CA GLU A 33 -31.64 -1.54 -41.00
C GLU A 33 -30.12 -1.54 -40.73
N MET A 34 -29.30 -1.75 -41.78
CA MET A 34 -27.84 -1.71 -41.69
C MET A 34 -27.31 -0.28 -41.45
N ILE A 35 -27.92 0.75 -42.05
CA ILE A 35 -27.62 2.16 -41.78
C ILE A 35 -27.99 2.54 -40.33
N HIS A 36 -29.11 2.03 -39.80
CA HIS A 36 -29.54 2.33 -38.44
C HIS A 36 -28.67 1.66 -37.37
N LEU A 37 -28.17 0.44 -37.64
CA LEU A 37 -27.18 -0.27 -36.82
C LEU A 37 -25.82 0.42 -36.84
N ARG A 38 -25.36 0.88 -38.01
CA ARG A 38 -24.10 1.62 -38.15
C ARG A 38 -24.17 2.99 -37.47
N SER A 39 -25.30 3.70 -37.62
CA SER A 39 -25.57 4.97 -36.93
C SER A 39 -25.61 4.83 -35.41
N ARG A 40 -26.23 3.77 -34.87
CA ARG A 40 -26.21 3.48 -33.42
C ARG A 40 -24.82 3.11 -32.91
N ALA A 41 -24.05 2.34 -33.69
CA ALA A 41 -22.67 1.99 -33.34
C ALA A 41 -21.73 3.20 -33.40
N ASP A 42 -21.93 4.11 -34.36
CA ASP A 42 -21.15 5.34 -34.52
C ASP A 42 -21.55 6.40 -33.49
N LEU A 43 -22.83 6.48 -33.11
CA LEU A 43 -23.31 7.29 -31.99
C LEU A 43 -22.81 6.75 -30.65
N ALA A 44 -22.80 5.42 -30.45
CA ALA A 44 -22.22 4.79 -29.27
C ALA A 44 -20.70 5.00 -29.20
N LYS A 45 -19.98 4.87 -30.32
CA LYS A 45 -18.54 5.18 -30.40
C LYS A 45 -18.25 6.66 -30.16
N SER A 46 -19.06 7.56 -30.73
CA SER A 46 -18.94 9.01 -30.54
C SER A 46 -19.23 9.43 -29.09
N TRP A 47 -20.23 8.81 -28.47
CA TRP A 47 -20.62 9.06 -27.08
C TRP A 47 -19.63 8.49 -26.08
N VAL A 48 -19.16 7.24 -26.27
CA VAL A 48 -18.08 6.62 -25.48
C VAL A 48 -16.79 7.41 -25.65
N SER A 49 -16.41 7.79 -26.88
CA SER A 49 -15.21 8.60 -27.13
C SER A 49 -15.29 9.98 -26.49
N ARG A 50 -16.43 10.69 -26.56
CA ARG A 50 -16.60 11.99 -25.90
C ARG A 50 -16.60 11.90 -24.36
N HIS A 51 -17.21 10.87 -23.79
CA HIS A 51 -17.17 10.65 -22.34
C HIS A 51 -15.77 10.27 -21.85
N MET A 52 -15.04 9.45 -22.61
CA MET A 52 -13.66 9.05 -22.26
C MET A 52 -12.69 10.24 -22.35
N TRP A 53 -12.86 11.14 -23.33
CA TRP A 53 -12.01 12.33 -23.51
C TRP A 53 -12.16 13.40 -22.42
N ILE A 54 -13.29 13.45 -21.70
CA ILE A 54 -13.49 14.37 -20.56
C ILE A 54 -13.09 13.69 -19.23
N ARG A 55 -13.18 12.36 -19.15
CA ARG A 55 -12.88 11.59 -17.93
C ARG A 55 -11.40 11.37 -17.67
N VAL A 56 -10.62 11.04 -18.71
CA VAL A 56 -9.16 10.87 -18.58
C VAL A 56 -8.46 12.14 -18.05
N PRO A 57 -8.71 13.36 -18.56
CA PRO A 57 -8.09 14.56 -17.99
C PRO A 57 -8.56 14.86 -16.56
N ARG A 58 -9.80 14.51 -16.20
CA ARG A 58 -10.27 14.60 -14.81
C ARG A 58 -9.53 13.63 -13.90
N SER A 59 -9.36 12.37 -14.32
CA SER A 59 -8.59 11.35 -13.59
C SER A 59 -7.12 11.77 -13.43
N ILE A 60 -6.49 12.29 -14.50
CA ILE A 60 -5.13 12.86 -14.46
C ILE A 60 -5.05 14.02 -13.47
N TYR A 61 -6.02 14.94 -13.48
CA TYR A 61 -6.03 16.05 -12.54
C TYR A 61 -6.13 15.57 -11.09
N ILE A 62 -7.02 14.61 -10.82
CA ILE A 62 -7.22 14.04 -9.48
C ILE A 62 -5.95 13.33 -8.99
N VAL A 63 -5.36 12.49 -9.81
CA VAL A 63 -4.19 11.69 -9.40
C VAL A 63 -2.91 12.53 -9.37
N LEU A 64 -2.67 13.42 -10.33
CA LEU A 64 -1.38 14.13 -10.43
C LEU A 64 -1.39 15.55 -9.87
N PHE A 65 -2.53 16.23 -9.73
CA PHE A 65 -2.54 17.66 -9.37
C PHE A 65 -3.38 18.03 -8.14
N LYS A 66 -4.39 17.22 -7.77
CA LYS A 66 -5.26 17.51 -6.62
C LYS A 66 -4.52 17.46 -5.28
N ALA A 67 -3.61 16.52 -5.11
CA ALA A 67 -2.87 16.36 -3.86
C ALA A 67 -1.70 17.37 -3.79
N LYS A 68 -1.64 18.15 -2.70
CA LYS A 68 -0.57 19.14 -2.48
C LYS A 68 0.83 18.50 -2.47
N ILE A 69 0.93 17.23 -2.07
CA ILE A 69 2.18 16.48 -2.04
C ILE A 69 2.78 16.27 -3.44
N ASN A 70 1.96 16.29 -4.49
CA ASN A 70 2.40 16.15 -5.88
C ASN A 70 3.23 17.33 -6.38
N MET A 71 3.32 18.43 -5.61
CA MET A 71 4.34 19.47 -5.86
C MET A 71 5.77 18.89 -5.83
N LEU A 72 5.97 17.73 -5.19
CA LEU A 72 7.25 17.04 -5.14
C LEU A 72 7.52 16.12 -6.34
N LEU A 73 6.51 15.85 -7.18
CA LEU A 73 6.63 14.91 -8.31
C LEU A 73 7.73 15.28 -9.32
N PRO A 74 8.01 16.58 -9.61
CA PRO A 74 9.12 16.98 -10.49
C PRO A 74 10.51 16.56 -10.00
N PHE A 75 10.69 16.28 -8.70
CA PHE A 75 11.99 15.85 -8.16
C PHE A 75 12.41 14.46 -8.65
N GLY A 76 11.46 13.58 -9.01
CA GLY A 76 11.77 12.27 -9.58
C GLY A 76 12.50 12.36 -10.93
N PRO A 77 11.90 12.98 -11.97
CA PRO A 77 12.59 13.24 -13.23
C PRO A 77 13.88 14.05 -13.06
N LEU A 78 13.92 14.99 -12.11
CA LEU A 78 15.13 15.75 -11.81
C LEU A 78 16.26 14.87 -11.28
N ALA A 79 15.96 13.87 -10.45
CA ALA A 79 16.95 12.92 -9.94
C ALA A 79 17.59 12.12 -11.08
N ILE A 80 16.77 11.66 -12.04
CA ILE A 80 17.22 10.95 -13.24
C ILE A 80 18.14 11.85 -14.07
N LEU A 81 17.72 13.09 -14.33
CA LEU A 81 18.53 14.06 -15.07
C LEU A 81 19.87 14.33 -14.35
N LEU A 82 19.83 14.49 -13.04
CA LEU A 82 21.01 14.80 -12.24
C LEU A 82 22.03 13.65 -12.22
N HIS A 83 21.55 12.40 -12.23
CA HIS A 83 22.37 11.21 -12.34
C HIS A 83 23.22 11.24 -13.62
N TYR A 84 22.62 11.61 -14.76
CA TYR A 84 23.34 11.70 -16.04
C TYR A 84 24.25 12.91 -16.17
N ILE A 85 23.97 14.03 -15.47
CA ILE A 85 24.74 15.28 -15.63
C ILE A 85 25.91 15.38 -14.65
N THR A 86 25.70 15.09 -13.36
CA THR A 86 26.65 15.51 -12.32
C THR A 86 27.41 14.37 -11.65
N GLY A 87 26.92 13.13 -11.73
CA GLY A 87 27.51 12.00 -10.99
C GLY A 87 27.54 12.18 -9.47
N LYS A 88 26.88 13.21 -8.90
CA LYS A 88 26.88 13.49 -7.46
C LYS A 88 25.81 12.64 -6.77
N HIS A 89 26.22 11.46 -6.31
CA HIS A 89 25.34 10.46 -5.71
C HIS A 89 24.49 11.00 -4.53
N GLY A 90 25.03 11.87 -3.66
CA GLY A 90 24.26 12.43 -2.55
C GLY A 90 23.02 13.25 -2.98
N TRP A 91 23.12 14.03 -4.06
CA TRP A 91 21.97 14.78 -4.58
C TRP A 91 21.01 13.88 -5.36
N VAL A 92 21.52 12.90 -6.11
CA VAL A 92 20.67 11.89 -6.78
C VAL A 92 19.84 11.13 -5.77
N PHE A 93 20.45 10.71 -4.66
CA PHE A 93 19.75 10.09 -3.54
C PHE A 93 18.66 11.00 -2.97
N PHE A 94 19.01 12.24 -2.60
CA PHE A 94 18.06 13.18 -2.01
C PHE A 94 16.85 13.46 -2.92
N PHE A 95 17.08 13.75 -4.21
CA PHE A 95 15.98 14.01 -5.15
C PHE A 95 15.17 12.77 -5.50
N SER A 96 15.79 11.59 -5.56
CA SER A 96 15.06 10.33 -5.75
C SER A 96 14.15 10.05 -4.56
N LEU A 97 14.67 10.26 -3.35
CA LEU A 97 13.96 10.09 -2.09
C LEU A 97 12.73 11.02 -2.06
N VAL A 98 12.91 12.32 -2.28
CA VAL A 98 11.80 13.29 -2.34
C VAL A 98 10.81 13.00 -3.47
N GLY A 99 11.29 12.53 -4.62
CA GLY A 99 10.45 12.16 -5.77
C GLY A 99 9.57 10.93 -5.52
N ILE A 100 9.98 10.01 -4.63
CA ILE A 100 9.20 8.82 -4.28
C ILE A 100 8.03 9.15 -3.36
N VAL A 101 8.15 10.17 -2.47
CA VAL A 101 7.09 10.59 -1.54
C VAL A 101 5.70 10.70 -2.19
N PRO A 102 5.49 11.53 -3.23
CA PRO A 102 4.18 11.67 -3.85
C PRO A 102 3.74 10.41 -4.60
N LEU A 103 4.69 9.63 -5.14
CA LEU A 103 4.34 8.41 -5.85
C LEU A 103 3.83 7.33 -4.89
N ALA A 104 4.48 7.17 -3.74
CA ALA A 104 4.06 6.26 -2.68
C ALA A 104 2.66 6.62 -2.17
N GLU A 105 2.43 7.91 -1.92
CA GLU A 105 1.13 8.42 -1.48
C GLU A 105 0.02 8.15 -2.51
N ARG A 106 0.27 8.43 -3.79
CA ARG A 106 -0.70 8.18 -4.86
C ARG A 106 -0.90 6.70 -5.14
N LEU A 107 0.10 5.85 -4.89
CA LEU A 107 -0.01 4.40 -5.01
C LEU A 107 -0.95 3.84 -3.93
N GLY A 108 -0.84 4.33 -2.69
CA GLY A 108 -1.79 4.05 -1.61
C GLY A 108 -3.21 4.49 -1.95
N TYR A 109 -3.38 5.73 -2.42
CA TYR A 109 -4.67 6.23 -2.88
C TYR A 109 -5.28 5.36 -4.00
N ALA A 110 -4.50 5.00 -5.03
CA ALA A 110 -4.99 4.14 -6.12
C ALA A 110 -5.42 2.75 -5.61
N THR A 111 -4.71 2.21 -4.61
CA THR A 111 -5.03 0.94 -3.95
C THR A 111 -6.35 1.01 -3.20
N GLU A 112 -6.56 2.09 -2.44
CA GLU A 112 -7.80 2.35 -1.70
C GLU A 112 -8.98 2.53 -2.66
N GLN A 113 -8.83 3.32 -3.72
CA GLN A 113 -9.84 3.48 -4.78
C GLN A 113 -10.21 2.15 -5.43
N LEU A 114 -9.24 1.24 -5.62
CA LEU A 114 -9.50 -0.09 -6.14
C LEU A 114 -10.21 -1.01 -5.12
N ALA A 115 -9.96 -0.81 -3.82
CA ALA A 115 -10.57 -1.59 -2.75
C ALA A 115 -12.10 -1.38 -2.68
N PHE A 116 -12.61 -0.18 -2.99
CA PHE A 116 -14.06 0.10 -3.06
C PHE A 116 -14.80 -0.80 -4.07
N TYR A 117 -14.13 -1.23 -5.13
CA TYR A 117 -14.76 -2.04 -6.20
C TYR A 117 -14.59 -3.55 -6.01
N THR A 118 -13.68 -4.00 -5.15
CA THR A 118 -13.26 -5.40 -5.06
C THR A 118 -13.83 -6.13 -3.85
N GLY A 119 -14.55 -5.41 -2.99
CA GLY A 119 -15.19 -5.95 -1.79
C GLY A 119 -14.20 -6.14 -0.63
N PRO A 120 -14.69 -6.39 0.60
CA PRO A 120 -13.87 -6.32 1.81
C PRO A 120 -12.67 -7.28 1.81
N THR A 121 -12.87 -8.53 1.35
CA THR A 121 -11.83 -9.56 1.38
C THR A 121 -10.71 -9.28 0.39
N VAL A 122 -11.05 -8.98 -0.87
CA VAL A 122 -10.05 -8.69 -1.91
C VAL A 122 -9.44 -7.31 -1.70
N GLY A 123 -10.25 -6.32 -1.30
CA GLY A 123 -9.77 -4.99 -0.91
C GLY A 123 -8.79 -5.04 0.25
N GLY A 124 -9.05 -5.85 1.28
CA GLY A 124 -8.12 -6.07 2.39
C GLY A 124 -6.80 -6.70 1.95
N LEU A 125 -6.83 -7.67 1.03
CA LEU A 125 -5.62 -8.28 0.46
C LEU A 125 -4.84 -7.31 -0.44
N LEU A 126 -5.56 -6.51 -1.25
CA LEU A 126 -4.96 -5.45 -2.07
C LEU A 126 -4.28 -4.42 -1.19
N ASN A 127 -4.91 -3.98 -0.10
CA ASN A 127 -4.33 -3.04 0.84
C ASN A 127 -3.10 -3.62 1.54
N ALA A 128 -3.16 -4.88 1.99
CA ALA A 128 -2.01 -5.55 2.59
C ALA A 128 -0.79 -5.63 1.65
N THR A 129 -1.04 -5.81 0.35
CA THR A 129 0.02 -6.00 -0.65
C THR A 129 0.52 -4.66 -1.20
N PHE A 130 -0.39 -3.84 -1.74
CA PHE A 130 -0.06 -2.58 -2.41
C PHE A 130 0.06 -1.39 -1.47
N GLY A 131 -0.46 -1.48 -0.24
CA GLY A 131 -0.21 -0.47 0.80
C GLY A 131 1.28 -0.36 1.14
N ASN A 132 2.00 -1.49 1.16
CA ASN A 132 3.45 -1.54 1.38
C ASN A 132 4.25 -1.76 0.08
N ALA A 133 3.66 -1.45 -1.09
CA ALA A 133 4.32 -1.73 -2.36
C ALA A 133 5.61 -0.92 -2.54
N THR A 134 5.68 0.31 -2.03
CA THR A 134 6.87 1.15 -2.14
C THR A 134 8.08 0.49 -1.47
N GLU A 135 7.91 0.04 -0.22
CA GLU A 135 8.92 -0.64 0.59
C GLU A 135 9.33 -1.95 -0.07
N MET A 136 8.35 -2.71 -0.56
CA MET A 136 8.58 -3.98 -1.26
C MET A 136 9.37 -3.78 -2.56
N ILE A 137 9.04 -2.77 -3.36
CA ILE A 137 9.75 -2.45 -4.62
C ILE A 137 11.20 -2.03 -4.33
N ILE A 138 11.40 -1.12 -3.36
CA ILE A 138 12.74 -0.70 -2.94
C ILE A 138 13.54 -1.92 -2.45
N SER A 139 12.93 -2.76 -1.63
CA SER A 139 13.55 -3.97 -1.07
C SER A 139 13.93 -4.98 -2.15
N ILE A 140 13.06 -5.25 -3.12
CA ILE A 140 13.33 -6.18 -4.22
C ILE A 140 14.48 -5.66 -5.09
N TYR A 141 14.54 -4.34 -5.37
CA TYR A 141 15.64 -3.76 -6.14
C TYR A 141 16.96 -3.85 -5.39
N ALA A 142 16.98 -3.51 -4.09
CA ALA A 142 18.17 -3.66 -3.24
C ALA A 142 18.62 -5.11 -3.14
N LEU A 143 17.69 -6.06 -2.99
CA LEU A 143 17.97 -7.48 -2.96
C LEU A 143 18.55 -7.99 -4.28
N LYS A 144 18.05 -7.52 -5.43
CA LYS A 144 18.59 -7.84 -6.76
C LYS A 144 20.05 -7.39 -6.89
N ASN A 145 20.42 -6.28 -6.27
CA ASN A 145 21.77 -5.75 -6.25
C ASN A 145 22.64 -6.31 -5.10
N GLY A 146 22.16 -7.33 -4.37
CA GLY A 146 22.90 -7.95 -3.26
C GLY A 146 22.99 -7.10 -1.99
N MET A 147 22.25 -6.00 -1.90
CA MET A 147 22.26 -5.08 -0.74
C MET A 147 21.33 -5.58 0.38
N ILE A 148 21.61 -6.77 0.90
CA ILE A 148 20.81 -7.46 1.92
C ILE A 148 20.67 -6.60 3.19
N ARG A 149 21.77 -5.99 3.66
CA ARG A 149 21.75 -5.12 4.85
C ARG A 149 20.85 -3.90 4.67
N VAL A 150 20.82 -3.29 3.48
CA VAL A 150 19.92 -2.16 3.18
C VAL A 150 18.45 -2.61 3.24
N VAL A 151 18.13 -3.81 2.73
CA VAL A 151 16.78 -4.38 2.82
C VAL A 151 16.37 -4.58 4.28
N GLN A 152 17.20 -5.23 5.07
CA GLN A 152 16.94 -5.46 6.50
C GLN A 152 16.77 -4.12 7.24
N GLN A 153 17.73 -3.21 7.11
CA GLN A 153 17.73 -1.94 7.81
C GLN A 153 16.54 -1.05 7.42
N SER A 154 16.17 -0.99 6.13
CA SER A 154 15.03 -0.19 5.68
C SER A 154 13.68 -0.73 6.17
N LEU A 155 13.46 -2.05 6.13
CA LEU A 155 12.22 -2.64 6.63
C LEU A 155 12.10 -2.53 8.15
N LEU A 156 13.20 -2.69 8.88
CA LEU A 156 13.23 -2.48 10.33
C LEU A 156 12.97 -1.01 10.68
N GLY A 157 13.60 -0.08 9.96
CA GLY A 157 13.39 1.34 10.12
C GLY A 157 11.94 1.77 9.87
N SER A 158 11.27 1.14 8.90
CA SER A 158 9.84 1.36 8.63
C SER A 158 8.95 0.95 9.81
N ILE A 159 9.26 -0.16 10.46
CA ILE A 159 8.58 -0.56 11.71
C ILE A 159 8.85 0.46 12.83
N LEU A 160 10.10 0.86 13.03
CA LEU A 160 10.47 1.82 14.09
C LEU A 160 9.83 3.20 13.87
N SER A 161 9.82 3.68 12.62
CA SER A 161 9.19 4.94 12.22
C SER A 161 7.70 4.91 12.52
N ASN A 162 6.98 3.88 12.08
CA ASN A 162 5.55 3.78 12.32
C ASN A 162 5.21 3.67 13.82
N MET A 163 5.99 2.89 14.58
CA MET A 163 5.72 2.63 15.99
C MET A 163 6.05 3.80 16.91
N LEU A 164 7.15 4.51 16.65
CA LEU A 164 7.60 5.58 17.54
C LEU A 164 7.31 6.96 16.96
N LEU A 165 7.72 7.21 15.71
CA LEU A 165 7.60 8.53 15.10
C LEU A 165 6.15 8.84 14.72
N VAL A 166 5.49 7.99 13.93
CA VAL A 166 4.12 8.24 13.45
C VAL A 166 3.15 8.24 14.60
N LEU A 167 3.13 7.16 15.38
CA LEU A 167 2.24 7.05 16.54
C LEU A 167 2.52 8.17 17.54
N GLY A 168 3.79 8.51 17.78
CA GLY A 168 4.19 9.60 18.66
C GLY A 168 3.69 10.97 18.18
N CYS A 169 3.92 11.31 16.91
CA CYS A 169 3.41 12.55 16.30
C CYS A 169 1.89 12.60 16.32
N ALA A 170 1.20 11.50 16.03
CA ALA A 170 -0.26 11.44 16.02
C ALA A 170 -0.83 11.63 17.42
N PHE A 171 -0.30 10.96 18.44
CA PHE A 171 -0.72 11.14 19.84
C PHE A 171 -0.37 12.53 20.38
N PHE A 172 0.78 13.08 20.00
CA PHE A 172 1.20 14.41 20.42
C PHE A 172 0.27 15.49 19.85
N THR A 173 0.06 15.49 18.53
CA THR A 173 -0.78 16.48 17.85
C THR A 173 -2.26 16.32 18.18
N GLY A 174 -2.80 15.09 18.14
CA GLY A 174 -4.17 14.79 18.54
C GLY A 174 -4.44 15.18 20.00
N GLY A 175 -3.49 14.90 20.90
CA GLY A 175 -3.58 15.26 22.31
C GLY A 175 -3.43 16.75 22.61
N ILE A 176 -2.72 17.53 21.77
CA ILE A 176 -2.65 18.99 21.90
C ILE A 176 -3.97 19.63 21.45
N ILE A 177 -4.52 19.18 20.33
CA ILE A 177 -5.80 19.70 19.81
C ILE A 177 -6.93 19.37 20.76
N HIS A 178 -6.97 18.13 21.24
CA HIS A 178 -7.97 17.66 22.19
C HIS A 178 -7.48 17.71 23.63
N TYR A 179 -6.74 18.75 24.03
CA TYR A 179 -6.15 18.83 25.38
C TYR A 179 -7.15 18.75 26.54
N GLN A 180 -8.43 19.01 26.28
CA GLN A 180 -9.52 18.94 27.26
C GLN A 180 -10.15 17.54 27.37
N LYS A 181 -9.84 16.61 26.45
CA LYS A 181 -10.44 15.27 26.35
C LYS A 181 -9.35 14.21 26.28
N ILE A 182 -9.57 13.08 26.97
CA ILE A 182 -8.73 11.89 26.78
C ILE A 182 -9.25 11.16 25.54
N GLN A 183 -8.40 11.04 24.53
CA GLN A 183 -8.74 10.27 23.33
C GLN A 183 -8.66 8.78 23.64
N VAL A 184 -9.64 8.00 23.21
CA VAL A 184 -9.77 6.56 23.48
C VAL A 184 -9.72 5.76 22.18
N PHE A 185 -9.24 4.53 22.27
CA PHE A 185 -9.20 3.60 21.13
C PHE A 185 -9.46 2.16 21.60
N ASN A 186 -9.74 1.28 20.65
CA ASN A 186 -10.04 -0.11 20.85
C ASN A 186 -8.81 -0.90 21.33
N LYS A 187 -8.80 -1.19 22.63
CA LYS A 187 -7.75 -1.97 23.30
C LYS A 187 -7.57 -3.35 22.69
N SER A 188 -8.66 -4.02 22.29
CA SER A 188 -8.61 -5.38 21.77
C SER A 188 -7.91 -5.42 20.42
N ALA A 189 -8.20 -4.47 19.53
CA ALA A 189 -7.52 -4.37 18.24
C ALA A 189 -6.02 -4.05 18.42
N ALA A 190 -5.69 -3.11 19.29
CA ALA A 190 -4.30 -2.77 19.62
C ALA A 190 -3.52 -3.96 20.20
N LEU A 191 -4.16 -4.75 21.06
CA LEU A 191 -3.54 -5.93 21.70
C LEU A 191 -3.27 -7.06 20.71
N VAL A 192 -4.20 -7.34 19.77
CA VAL A 192 -3.99 -8.35 18.73
C VAL A 192 -2.79 -7.97 17.84
N ASN A 193 -2.71 -6.72 17.38
CA ASN A 193 -1.57 -6.26 16.57
C ASN A 193 -0.25 -6.27 17.35
N SER A 194 -0.27 -5.85 18.62
CA SER A 194 0.90 -5.92 19.50
C SER A 194 1.38 -7.37 19.70
N GLY A 195 0.45 -8.33 19.81
CA GLY A 195 0.76 -9.76 19.88
C GLY A 195 1.42 -10.30 18.62
N LEU A 196 0.95 -9.88 17.44
CA LEU A 196 1.59 -10.23 16.16
C LEU A 196 2.98 -9.61 16.01
N LEU A 197 3.17 -8.36 16.44
CA LEU A 197 4.48 -7.72 16.46
C LEU A 197 5.46 -8.47 17.38
N LEU A 198 5.02 -8.90 18.57
CA LEU A 198 5.85 -9.73 19.47
C LEU A 198 6.21 -11.08 18.84
N MET A 199 5.28 -11.70 18.10
CA MET A 199 5.57 -12.92 17.32
C MET A 199 6.62 -12.65 16.24
N ALA A 200 6.54 -11.53 15.53
CA ALA A 200 7.54 -11.15 14.55
C ALA A 200 8.92 -10.97 15.19
N VAL A 201 8.99 -10.27 16.32
CA VAL A 201 10.25 -10.11 17.06
C VAL A 201 10.81 -11.46 17.50
N MET A 202 9.98 -12.39 17.96
CA MET A 202 10.43 -13.76 18.27
C MET A 202 11.03 -14.47 17.04
N GLY A 203 10.41 -14.31 15.86
CA GLY A 203 10.90 -14.87 14.60
C GLY A 203 12.23 -14.30 14.12
N LEU A 204 12.50 -13.02 14.43
CA LEU A 204 13.73 -12.29 14.11
C LEU A 204 14.84 -12.52 15.15
N MET A 205 14.46 -12.68 16.42
CA MET A 205 15.40 -12.78 17.54
C MET A 205 16.24 -14.05 17.52
N PHE A 206 15.66 -15.20 17.20
CA PHE A 206 16.41 -16.45 17.27
C PHE A 206 17.53 -16.55 16.23
N PRO A 207 17.32 -16.21 14.94
CA PRO A 207 18.42 -16.11 13.98
C PRO A 207 19.54 -15.16 14.44
N ALA A 208 19.18 -13.96 14.92
CA ALA A 208 20.15 -12.95 15.36
C ALA A 208 20.97 -13.39 16.59
N VAL A 209 20.30 -14.00 17.58
CA VAL A 209 20.99 -14.52 18.77
C VAL A 209 21.89 -15.70 18.41
N LEU A 210 21.44 -16.61 17.54
CA LEU A 210 22.23 -17.77 17.11
C LEU A 210 23.52 -17.35 16.39
N HIS A 211 23.44 -16.34 15.54
CA HIS A 211 24.58 -15.72 14.88
C HIS A 211 25.55 -15.10 15.91
N PHE A 212 25.02 -14.33 16.86
CA PHE A 212 25.81 -13.64 17.87
C PHE A 212 26.53 -14.60 18.83
N THR A 213 25.84 -15.65 19.31
CA THR A 213 26.42 -16.65 20.22
C THR A 213 27.32 -17.65 19.50
N ARG A 214 27.29 -17.68 18.15
CA ARG A 214 27.92 -18.71 17.31
C ARG A 214 27.60 -20.13 17.75
N SER A 215 26.39 -20.34 18.30
CA SER A 215 25.94 -21.63 18.82
C SER A 215 25.19 -22.46 17.77
N GLU A 216 25.36 -22.15 16.49
CA GLU A 216 24.76 -22.91 15.39
C GLU A 216 25.46 -24.25 15.15
N ILE A 217 24.67 -25.24 14.71
CA ILE A 217 25.17 -26.59 14.41
C ILE A 217 26.04 -26.57 13.15
N HIS A 218 25.62 -25.82 12.12
CA HIS A 218 26.34 -25.67 10.87
C HIS A 218 26.53 -24.19 10.55
N PHE A 219 27.77 -23.71 10.70
CA PHE A 219 28.11 -22.29 10.58
C PHE A 219 27.58 -21.66 9.28
N GLY A 220 26.81 -20.58 9.39
CA GLY A 220 26.13 -19.83 8.33
C GLY A 220 24.97 -20.56 7.61
N LYS A 221 24.84 -21.88 7.75
CA LYS A 221 23.78 -22.67 7.07
C LYS A 221 22.55 -22.86 7.95
N SER A 222 22.77 -23.10 9.24
CA SER A 222 21.69 -23.32 10.20
C SER A 222 20.85 -22.05 10.39
N GLU A 223 21.50 -20.89 10.48
CA GLU A 223 20.85 -19.59 10.60
C GLU A 223 19.97 -19.24 9.40
N LEU A 224 20.50 -19.36 8.18
CA LEU A 224 19.73 -19.10 6.97
C LEU A 224 18.54 -20.07 6.82
N SER A 225 18.75 -21.34 7.17
CA SER A 225 17.68 -22.35 7.17
C SER A 225 16.59 -22.02 8.20
N LEU A 226 16.99 -21.58 9.39
CA LEU A 226 16.07 -21.13 10.44
C LEU A 226 15.29 -19.88 10.00
N SER A 227 15.96 -18.93 9.35
CA SER A 227 15.34 -17.71 8.82
C SER A 227 14.27 -18.02 7.77
N ARG A 228 14.53 -18.95 6.85
CA ARG A 228 13.55 -19.41 5.85
C ARG A 228 12.37 -20.12 6.51
N PHE A 229 12.64 -21.00 7.47
CA PHE A 229 11.58 -21.69 8.22
C PHE A 229 10.69 -20.70 8.99
N SER A 230 11.30 -19.80 9.76
CA SER A 230 10.62 -18.74 10.51
C SER A 230 9.78 -17.86 9.57
N SER A 231 10.32 -17.49 8.40
CA SER A 231 9.59 -16.71 7.40
C SER A 231 8.33 -17.41 6.90
N CYS A 232 8.40 -18.71 6.60
CA CYS A 232 7.21 -19.49 6.21
C CYS A 232 6.15 -19.52 7.32
N VAL A 233 6.57 -19.68 8.58
CA VAL A 233 5.65 -19.67 9.73
C VAL A 233 5.00 -18.30 9.90
N MET A 234 5.75 -17.22 9.78
CA MET A 234 5.25 -15.84 9.87
C MET A 234 4.23 -15.54 8.77
N LEU A 235 4.49 -15.95 7.52
CA LEU A 235 3.55 -15.80 6.41
C LEU A 235 2.24 -16.57 6.65
N VAL A 236 2.32 -17.80 7.16
CA VAL A 236 1.12 -18.60 7.50
C VAL A 236 0.33 -17.94 8.65
N ALA A 237 1.02 -17.43 9.67
CA ALA A 237 0.39 -16.70 10.76
C ALA A 237 -0.30 -15.43 10.27
N TYR A 238 0.35 -14.67 9.37
CA TYR A 238 -0.23 -13.48 8.76
C TYR A 238 -1.44 -13.79 7.87
N ALA A 239 -1.37 -14.83 7.04
CA ALA A 239 -2.50 -15.28 6.24
C ALA A 239 -3.68 -15.74 7.11
N SER A 240 -3.39 -16.41 8.23
CA SER A 240 -4.41 -16.81 9.22
C SER A 240 -5.03 -15.58 9.90
N TYR A 241 -4.22 -14.56 10.21
CA TYR A 241 -4.69 -13.29 10.73
C TYR A 241 -5.59 -12.56 9.73
N LEU A 242 -5.18 -12.43 8.46
CA LEU A 242 -6.01 -11.82 7.41
C LEU A 242 -7.35 -12.57 7.26
N PHE A 243 -7.31 -13.90 7.25
CA PHE A 243 -8.53 -14.71 7.19
C PHE A 243 -9.45 -14.45 8.41
N PHE A 244 -8.87 -14.40 9.61
CA PHE A 244 -9.61 -14.09 10.83
C PHE A 244 -10.22 -12.69 10.81
N GLN A 245 -9.46 -11.69 10.35
CA GLN A 245 -9.87 -10.29 10.25
C GLN A 245 -11.01 -10.11 9.23
N LEU A 246 -10.88 -10.73 8.06
CA LEU A 246 -11.81 -10.54 6.94
C LEU A 246 -13.09 -11.37 7.08
N ARG A 247 -13.06 -12.51 7.81
CA ARG A 247 -14.20 -13.44 7.93
C ARG A 247 -14.83 -13.47 9.31
N SER A 248 -14.04 -13.60 10.37
CA SER A 248 -14.57 -13.93 11.71
C SER A 248 -14.94 -12.71 12.55
N HIS A 249 -14.23 -11.59 12.41
CA HIS A 249 -14.43 -10.38 13.23
C HIS A 249 -14.55 -9.10 12.38
N ARG A 250 -15.36 -9.17 11.32
CA ARG A 250 -15.64 -8.00 10.44
C ARG A 250 -16.16 -6.79 11.25
N ASN A 251 -16.87 -7.03 12.36
CA ASN A 251 -17.41 -5.98 13.23
C ASN A 251 -16.39 -5.33 14.19
N LEU A 252 -15.20 -5.93 14.42
CA LEU A 252 -14.17 -5.36 15.31
C LEU A 252 -13.15 -4.48 14.55
N TYR A 253 -13.06 -4.66 13.22
CA TYR A 253 -12.05 -4.03 12.35
C TYR A 253 -12.64 -3.20 11.21
N ASN A 254 -13.95 -3.25 10.95
CA ASN A 254 -14.58 -2.11 10.29
C ASN A 254 -14.43 -0.93 11.25
N PRO A 255 -13.81 0.20 10.82
CA PRO A 255 -13.98 1.44 11.57
C PRO A 255 -15.49 1.63 11.68
N ILE A 256 -15.95 1.90 12.91
CA ILE A 256 -17.34 2.10 13.30
C ILE A 256 -18.08 2.80 12.16
N GLU A 257 -18.84 2.04 11.36
CA GLU A 257 -19.99 2.58 10.66
C GLU A 257 -20.94 2.97 11.79
N GLU A 258 -20.97 4.26 12.08
CA GLU A 258 -22.04 5.01 12.72
C GLU A 258 -23.05 4.19 13.53
N GLU A 259 -22.66 3.71 14.71
CA GLU A 259 -23.62 3.36 15.74
C GLU A 259 -23.41 4.24 16.97
N GLY A 260 -24.05 5.42 16.94
CA GLY A 260 -24.69 5.93 18.14
C GLY A 260 -24.28 7.29 18.70
N VAL A 261 -24.26 8.37 17.90
CA VAL A 261 -24.68 9.70 18.39
C VAL A 261 -25.35 10.46 17.24
N ARG A 262 -26.68 10.56 17.26
CA ARG A 262 -27.39 11.60 16.51
C ARG A 262 -27.05 12.95 17.15
N GLY A 263 -26.05 13.62 16.62
CA GLY A 263 -25.81 15.05 16.78
C GLY A 263 -25.81 15.65 15.39
N GLU A 264 -26.79 16.51 15.13
CA GLU A 264 -26.88 17.30 13.91
C GLU A 264 -25.63 18.20 13.79
N ASP A 265 -25.14 18.38 12.55
CA ASP A 265 -23.98 19.19 12.14
C ASP A 265 -22.59 18.53 12.13
N GLU A 266 -22.39 17.55 11.24
CA GLU A 266 -21.16 17.47 10.44
C GLU A 266 -21.42 16.59 9.20
N SER A 267 -21.19 17.14 8.01
CA SER A 267 -21.34 16.43 6.75
C SER A 267 -20.20 15.41 6.61
N ASP A 268 -20.38 14.21 7.15
CA ASP A 268 -19.57 13.05 6.77
C ASP A 268 -19.98 12.66 5.33
N GLU A 269 -19.21 13.16 4.36
CA GLU A 269 -19.27 12.69 2.99
C GLU A 269 -18.94 11.19 3.01
N GLU A 270 -19.92 10.31 2.75
CA GLU A 270 -19.65 8.93 2.35
C GLU A 270 -18.61 8.97 1.22
N GLU A 271 -17.39 8.48 1.47
CA GLU A 271 -16.28 8.54 0.53
C GLU A 271 -16.61 7.69 -0.71
N ALA A 272 -17.29 8.30 -1.68
CA ALA A 272 -17.56 7.67 -2.96
C ALA A 272 -16.26 7.57 -3.77
N PRO A 273 -16.07 6.49 -4.55
CA PRO A 273 -14.86 6.33 -5.34
C PRO A 273 -14.76 7.45 -6.39
N GLU A 274 -13.65 8.17 -6.38
CA GLU A 274 -13.42 9.33 -7.23
C GLU A 274 -12.97 8.94 -8.65
N ILE A 275 -12.40 7.73 -8.80
CA ILE A 275 -11.91 7.16 -10.05
C ILE A 275 -12.57 5.82 -10.34
N THR A 276 -12.68 5.46 -11.62
CA THR A 276 -13.29 4.19 -12.02
C THR A 276 -12.37 3.00 -11.78
N HIS A 277 -12.94 1.79 -11.68
CA HIS A 277 -12.17 0.55 -11.47
C HIS A 277 -10.99 0.36 -12.45
N TRP A 278 -11.22 0.57 -13.75
CA TRP A 278 -10.16 0.43 -14.76
C TRP A 278 -9.11 1.53 -14.72
N GLU A 279 -9.50 2.76 -14.34
CA GLU A 279 -8.56 3.86 -14.13
C GLU A 279 -7.68 3.59 -12.90
N ALA A 280 -8.25 3.06 -11.81
CA ALA A 280 -7.50 2.69 -10.62
C ALA A 280 -6.43 1.63 -10.93
N ILE A 281 -6.77 0.58 -11.68
CA ILE A 281 -5.80 -0.44 -12.14
C ILE A 281 -4.72 0.19 -13.04
N GLY A 282 -5.11 1.05 -13.97
CA GLY A 282 -4.18 1.74 -14.87
C GLY A 282 -3.19 2.62 -14.11
N TRP A 283 -3.67 3.41 -13.14
CA TRP A 283 -2.83 4.25 -12.30
C TRP A 283 -1.95 3.45 -11.36
N LEU A 284 -2.47 2.37 -10.76
CA LEU A 284 -1.69 1.46 -9.92
C LEU A 284 -0.49 0.92 -10.72
N ALA A 285 -0.70 0.50 -11.96
CA ALA A 285 0.38 0.01 -12.82
C ALA A 285 1.41 1.11 -13.18
N VAL A 286 0.94 2.29 -13.59
CA VAL A 286 1.83 3.41 -13.96
C VAL A 286 2.67 3.89 -12.79
N LEU A 287 2.05 4.08 -11.61
CA LEU A 287 2.73 4.50 -10.39
C LEU A 287 3.73 3.43 -9.94
N THR A 288 3.37 2.15 -9.97
CA THR A 288 4.28 1.04 -9.67
C THR A 288 5.53 1.07 -10.55
N VAL A 289 5.37 1.29 -11.85
CA VAL A 289 6.51 1.40 -12.79
C VAL A 289 7.38 2.60 -12.46
N TRP A 290 6.78 3.76 -12.18
CA TRP A 290 7.53 4.98 -11.84
C TRP A 290 8.29 4.85 -10.52
N VAL A 291 7.66 4.29 -9.48
CA VAL A 291 8.33 3.95 -8.22
C VAL A 291 9.48 2.99 -8.50
N SER A 292 9.27 1.92 -9.27
CA SER A 292 10.33 0.98 -9.62
C SER A 292 11.53 1.62 -10.33
N VAL A 293 11.30 2.60 -11.22
CA VAL A 293 12.39 3.33 -11.88
C VAL A 293 13.17 4.18 -10.88
N LEU A 294 12.47 4.96 -10.05
CA LEU A 294 13.14 5.82 -9.05
C LEU A 294 13.81 5.04 -7.93
N SER A 295 13.23 3.91 -7.50
CA SER A 295 13.85 3.00 -6.53
C SER A 295 15.21 2.52 -7.02
N GLY A 296 15.38 2.36 -8.34
CA GLY A 296 16.67 1.99 -8.90
C GLY A 296 17.75 3.04 -8.66
N TYR A 297 17.47 4.28 -9.05
CA TYR A 297 18.37 5.41 -8.82
C TYR A 297 18.60 5.70 -7.34
N LEU A 298 17.58 5.53 -6.50
CA LEU A 298 17.67 5.69 -5.05
C LEU A 298 18.67 4.70 -4.48
N VAL A 299 18.47 3.42 -4.74
CA VAL A 299 19.23 2.32 -4.17
C VAL A 299 20.69 2.35 -4.66
N ASP A 300 20.92 2.62 -5.95
CA ASP A 300 22.27 2.74 -6.51
C ASP A 300 23.03 3.96 -5.96
N ALA A 301 22.32 4.97 -5.42
CA ALA A 301 22.92 6.17 -4.85
C ALA A 301 23.15 6.10 -3.33
N ILE A 302 22.66 5.07 -2.62
CA ILE A 302 22.76 4.97 -1.15
C ILE A 302 24.20 5.05 -0.66
N GLN A 303 25.10 4.24 -1.25
CA GLN A 303 26.50 4.21 -0.83
C GLN A 303 27.19 5.56 -1.08
N GLY A 304 27.00 6.14 -2.27
CA GLY A 304 27.58 7.45 -2.57
C GLY A 304 26.97 8.60 -1.76
N ALA A 305 25.73 8.45 -1.27
CA ALA A 305 25.11 9.38 -0.34
C ALA A 305 25.71 9.26 1.07
N SER A 306 25.97 8.04 1.54
CA SER A 306 26.72 7.77 2.78
C SER A 306 28.07 8.49 2.77
N ASP A 307 28.84 8.32 1.70
CA ASP A 307 30.15 8.95 1.56
C ASP A 307 30.07 10.47 1.45
N SER A 308 29.05 11.00 0.77
CA SER A 308 28.86 12.45 0.58
C SER A 308 28.38 13.16 1.84
N PHE A 309 27.52 12.51 2.63
CA PHE A 309 26.95 13.09 3.86
C PHE A 309 27.75 12.75 5.10
N ASN A 310 28.75 11.86 5.00
CA ASN A 310 29.54 11.35 6.11
C ASN A 310 28.65 10.73 7.20
N MET A 311 27.70 9.89 6.78
CA MET A 311 26.72 9.22 7.64
C MET A 311 26.72 7.72 7.35
N PRO A 312 26.54 6.84 8.35
CA PRO A 312 26.47 5.40 8.11
C PRO A 312 25.32 5.00 7.18
N VAL A 313 25.54 4.00 6.32
CA VAL A 313 24.49 3.38 5.50
C VAL A 313 23.33 2.88 6.36
N ALA A 314 23.61 2.38 7.55
CA ALA A 314 22.61 1.99 8.53
C ALA A 314 21.70 3.15 8.93
N PHE A 315 22.25 4.34 9.20
CA PHE A 315 21.44 5.52 9.52
C PHE A 315 20.56 5.93 8.34
N ILE A 316 21.12 5.97 7.12
CA ILE A 316 20.36 6.31 5.91
C ILE A 316 19.21 5.31 5.71
N SER A 317 19.49 4.03 5.91
CA SER A 317 18.53 2.94 5.67
C SER A 317 17.46 2.85 6.75
N VAL A 318 17.81 2.95 8.03
CA VAL A 318 16.87 2.81 9.14
C VAL A 318 16.07 4.10 9.39
N ILE A 319 16.69 5.27 9.21
CA ILE A 319 16.07 6.55 9.61
C ILE A 319 15.55 7.33 8.40
N LEU A 320 16.38 7.60 7.39
CA LEU A 320 16.00 8.52 6.30
C LEU A 320 15.03 7.88 5.30
N LEU A 321 15.33 6.66 4.85
CA LEU A 321 14.53 5.92 3.88
C LEU A 321 13.07 5.77 4.32
N PRO A 322 12.77 5.30 5.55
CA PRO A 322 11.39 5.02 5.94
C PRO A 322 10.59 6.27 6.29
N ILE A 323 11.23 7.34 6.79
CA ILE A 323 10.55 8.63 7.00
C ILE A 323 9.90 9.12 5.71
N VAL A 324 10.59 8.91 4.58
CA VAL A 324 10.16 9.36 3.27
C VAL A 324 9.23 8.33 2.62
N GLY A 325 9.57 7.05 2.65
CA GLY A 325 8.73 5.97 2.11
C GLY A 325 7.33 5.98 2.70
N ASN A 326 7.24 6.20 4.01
CA ASN A 326 5.98 6.19 4.76
C ASN A 326 5.39 7.59 4.97
N ALA A 327 5.95 8.66 4.39
CA ALA A 327 5.54 10.05 4.68
C ALA A 327 4.03 10.30 4.47
N ALA A 328 3.44 9.59 3.50
CA ALA A 328 2.00 9.57 3.25
C ALA A 328 1.21 9.04 4.44
N GLU A 329 1.59 7.85 4.93
CA GLU A 329 0.98 7.19 6.09
C GLU A 329 1.18 8.03 7.36
N HIS A 330 2.33 8.70 7.48
CA HIS A 330 2.60 9.61 8.59
C HIS A 330 1.58 10.75 8.62
N ALA A 331 1.37 11.41 7.47
CA ALA A 331 0.46 12.53 7.36
C ALA A 331 -1.00 12.11 7.59
N SER A 332 -1.43 10.97 7.07
CA SER A 332 -2.80 10.47 7.25
C SER A 332 -3.06 10.07 8.71
N ALA A 333 -2.15 9.33 9.35
CA ALA A 333 -2.27 8.95 10.76
C ALA A 333 -2.36 10.17 11.68
N ILE A 334 -1.52 11.18 11.47
CA ILE A 334 -1.59 12.44 12.23
C ILE A 334 -2.94 13.13 12.00
N MET A 335 -3.39 13.24 10.75
CA MET A 335 -4.66 13.87 10.40
C MET A 335 -5.86 13.17 11.05
N PHE A 336 -5.89 11.84 11.07
CA PHE A 336 -6.95 11.08 11.75
C PHE A 336 -6.92 11.27 13.27
N ALA A 337 -5.74 11.33 13.89
CA ALA A 337 -5.63 11.61 15.32
C ALA A 337 -6.11 13.03 15.68
N MET A 338 -5.83 14.01 14.81
CA MET A 338 -6.36 15.38 14.94
C MET A 338 -7.88 15.46 14.76
N LYS A 339 -8.51 14.46 14.13
CA LYS A 339 -9.97 14.34 13.97
C LYS A 339 -10.62 13.41 15.01
N ASP A 340 -9.88 13.06 16.07
CA ASP A 340 -10.33 12.13 17.12
C ASP A 340 -10.64 10.70 16.65
N LYS A 341 -10.13 10.30 15.48
CA LYS A 341 -10.27 8.95 14.90
C LYS A 341 -9.01 8.11 15.21
N LEU A 342 -8.76 7.86 16.49
CA LEU A 342 -7.56 7.13 16.92
C LEU A 342 -7.53 5.66 16.48
N ASP A 343 -8.66 4.98 16.38
CA ASP A 343 -8.69 3.59 15.89
C ASP A 343 -8.10 3.47 14.48
N ILE A 344 -8.43 4.44 13.60
CA ILE A 344 -7.88 4.52 12.25
C ILE A 344 -6.38 4.83 12.32
N THR A 345 -5.96 5.75 13.19
CA THR A 345 -4.55 6.09 13.41
C THR A 345 -3.72 4.88 13.82
N LEU A 346 -4.19 4.09 14.78
CA LEU A 346 -3.53 2.86 15.21
C LEU A 346 -3.54 1.80 14.10
N GLY A 347 -4.63 1.73 13.33
CA GLY A 347 -4.72 0.87 12.15
C GLY A 347 -3.65 1.20 11.11
N VAL A 348 -3.45 2.48 10.80
CA VAL A 348 -2.40 2.94 9.88
C VAL A 348 -1.01 2.62 10.43
N ALA A 349 -0.68 3.06 11.65
CA ALA A 349 0.66 2.87 12.20
C ALA A 349 0.97 1.40 12.56
N ILE A 350 0.18 0.79 13.44
CA ILE A 350 0.41 -0.58 13.97
C ILE A 350 0.04 -1.65 12.95
N GLY A 351 -1.01 -1.43 12.17
CA GLY A 351 -1.35 -2.33 11.07
C GLY A 351 -0.21 -2.38 10.05
N SER A 352 0.28 -1.22 9.57
CA SER A 352 1.42 -1.16 8.64
C SER A 352 2.67 -1.84 9.21
N SER A 353 3.05 -1.57 10.47
CA SER A 353 4.17 -2.30 11.09
C SER A 353 3.96 -3.81 11.21
N THR A 354 2.73 -4.25 11.49
CA THR A 354 2.40 -5.68 11.55
C THR A 354 2.51 -6.31 10.16
N GLN A 355 2.08 -5.60 9.11
CA GLN A 355 2.22 -6.03 7.72
C GLN A 355 3.69 -6.11 7.31
N ILE A 356 4.49 -5.08 7.58
CA ILE A 356 5.91 -5.08 7.24
C ILE A 356 6.63 -6.25 7.93
N SER A 357 6.36 -6.44 9.23
CA SER A 357 7.04 -7.45 10.02
C SER A 357 6.60 -8.88 9.71
N MET A 358 5.30 -9.15 9.60
CA MET A 358 4.76 -10.50 9.43
C MET A 358 4.57 -10.93 7.96
N PHE A 359 4.60 -9.97 7.02
CA PHE A 359 4.46 -10.23 5.59
C PHE A 359 5.66 -9.75 4.78
N VAL A 360 6.01 -8.46 4.78
CA VAL A 360 7.02 -7.92 3.84
C VAL A 360 8.42 -8.49 4.09
N ILE A 361 8.89 -8.48 5.35
CA ILE A 361 10.19 -9.07 5.73
C ILE A 361 10.28 -10.55 5.34
N PRO A 362 9.37 -11.44 5.78
CA PRO A 362 9.46 -12.86 5.43
C PRO A 362 9.21 -13.12 3.94
N PHE A 363 8.40 -12.28 3.26
CA PHE A 363 8.27 -12.32 1.81
C PHE A 363 9.61 -12.03 1.12
N CYS A 364 10.37 -11.04 1.59
CA CYS A 364 11.71 -10.74 1.05
C CYS A 364 12.69 -11.92 1.23
N VAL A 365 12.61 -12.67 2.33
CA VAL A 365 13.41 -13.89 2.53
C VAL A 365 13.04 -14.97 1.51
N VAL A 366 11.75 -15.18 1.25
CA VAL A 366 11.28 -16.15 0.24
C VAL A 366 11.69 -15.72 -1.17
N VAL A 367 11.53 -14.44 -1.51
CA VAL A 367 11.97 -13.89 -2.81
C VAL A 367 13.49 -14.02 -2.96
N GLY A 368 14.27 -13.71 -1.92
CA GLY A 368 15.71 -13.91 -1.91
C GLY A 368 16.09 -15.36 -2.15
N TRP A 369 15.37 -16.30 -1.53
CA TRP A 369 15.58 -17.72 -1.76
C TRP A 369 15.33 -18.12 -3.22
N ILE A 370 14.28 -17.61 -3.86
CA ILE A 370 13.99 -17.85 -5.28
C ILE A 370 15.06 -17.23 -6.19
N MET A 371 15.57 -16.04 -5.82
CA MET A 371 16.61 -15.32 -6.57
C MET A 371 18.04 -15.87 -6.33
N GLY A 372 18.21 -16.84 -5.41
CA GLY A 372 19.53 -17.34 -5.02
C GLY A 372 20.33 -16.38 -4.13
N GLN A 373 19.71 -15.34 -3.58
CA GLN A 373 20.31 -14.40 -2.64
C GLN A 373 20.17 -14.93 -1.19
N PRO A 374 21.21 -14.85 -0.35
CA PRO A 374 21.17 -15.33 1.03
C PRO A 374 20.46 -14.33 1.98
N MET A 375 19.27 -13.84 1.62
CA MET A 375 18.46 -13.01 2.51
C MET A 375 18.02 -13.84 3.73
N ASP A 376 18.34 -13.35 4.92
CA ASP A 376 17.98 -13.96 6.20
C ASP A 376 17.23 -12.97 7.11
N LEU A 377 16.83 -13.47 8.27
CA LEU A 377 16.14 -12.72 9.32
C LEU A 377 17.11 -12.23 10.40
N ASN A 378 18.42 -12.25 10.15
CA ASN A 378 19.40 -11.77 11.11
C ASN A 378 19.68 -10.28 10.88
N PHE A 379 19.01 -9.45 11.67
CA PHE A 379 19.17 -8.00 11.61
C PHE A 379 20.40 -7.53 12.39
N GLN A 380 21.16 -8.44 13.00
CA GLN A 380 22.15 -8.22 14.07
C GLN A 380 21.51 -7.85 15.42
N LEU A 381 22.32 -7.99 16.49
CA LEU A 381 21.84 -7.93 17.86
C LEU A 381 21.35 -6.53 18.25
N PHE A 382 22.04 -5.48 17.80
CA PHE A 382 21.71 -4.10 18.13
C PHE A 382 20.33 -3.70 17.59
N GLU A 383 20.08 -4.01 16.33
CA GLU A 383 18.84 -3.72 15.62
C GLU A 383 17.69 -4.54 16.18
N THR A 384 17.93 -5.83 16.42
CA THR A 384 16.92 -6.73 16.98
C THR A 384 16.55 -6.34 18.40
N ALA A 385 17.52 -5.94 19.23
CA ALA A 385 17.26 -5.42 20.58
C ALA A 385 16.48 -4.10 20.52
N THR A 386 16.82 -3.20 19.59
CA THR A 386 16.11 -1.94 19.39
C THR A 386 14.66 -2.17 18.98
N LEU A 387 14.41 -3.10 18.07
CA LEU A 387 13.06 -3.49 17.68
C LEU A 387 12.28 -4.11 18.85
N PHE A 388 12.90 -5.03 19.60
CA PHE A 388 12.27 -5.65 20.77
C PHE A 388 11.85 -4.62 21.84
N ILE A 389 12.77 -3.71 22.20
CA ILE A 389 12.49 -2.64 23.17
C ILE A 389 11.38 -1.72 22.63
N THR A 390 11.42 -1.39 21.35
CA THR A 390 10.40 -0.53 20.71
C THR A 390 9.01 -1.17 20.78
N VAL A 391 8.87 -2.43 20.37
CA VAL A 391 7.59 -3.16 20.43
C VAL A 391 7.08 -3.25 21.86
N LEU A 392 7.97 -3.49 22.83
CA LEU A 392 7.62 -3.54 24.25
C LEU A 392 7.13 -2.18 24.76
N VAL A 393 7.86 -1.09 24.49
CA VAL A 393 7.48 0.27 24.89
C VAL A 393 6.11 0.63 24.31
N VAL A 394 5.89 0.39 23.01
CA VAL A 394 4.60 0.67 22.36
C VAL A 394 3.48 -0.19 22.95
N ALA A 395 3.69 -1.49 23.13
CA ALA A 395 2.69 -2.38 23.74
C ALA A 395 2.26 -1.90 25.13
N PHE A 396 3.20 -1.46 25.98
CA PHE A 396 2.88 -0.88 27.28
C PHE A 396 2.15 0.45 27.17
N MET A 397 2.55 1.35 26.26
CA MET A 397 1.87 2.64 26.07
C MET A 397 0.40 2.48 25.62
N LEU A 398 0.11 1.41 24.88
CA LEU A 398 -1.20 1.11 24.34
C LEU A 398 -2.12 0.33 25.29
N GLN A 399 -1.59 -0.29 26.34
CA GLN A 399 -2.33 -1.18 27.24
C GLN A 399 -3.56 -0.50 27.88
N GLU A 400 -3.46 0.80 28.15
CA GLU A 400 -4.52 1.57 28.78
C GLU A 400 -5.68 1.95 27.83
N GLY A 401 -5.50 1.81 26.51
CA GLY A 401 -6.49 2.22 25.48
C GLY A 401 -6.78 3.71 25.40
N THR A 402 -5.88 4.53 25.93
CA THR A 402 -5.98 5.98 25.96
C THR A 402 -4.73 6.61 25.38
N SER A 403 -4.91 7.70 24.67
CA SER A 403 -3.83 8.55 24.17
C SER A 403 -3.85 9.90 24.88
N ASN A 404 -2.67 10.48 25.04
CA ASN A 404 -2.49 11.85 25.49
C ASN A 404 -1.21 12.43 24.88
N TYR A 405 -1.08 13.75 24.90
CA TYR A 405 0.08 14.43 24.30
C TYR A 405 1.40 14.00 24.94
N PHE A 406 1.41 13.62 26.23
CA PHE A 406 2.62 13.20 26.92
C PHE A 406 3.10 11.82 26.45
N LYS A 407 2.20 10.85 26.25
CA LYS A 407 2.52 9.56 25.61
C LYS A 407 3.10 9.79 24.21
N GLY A 408 2.50 10.70 23.44
CA GLY A 408 3.01 11.10 22.13
C GLY A 408 4.43 11.67 22.18
N LEU A 409 4.68 12.60 23.10
CA LEU A 409 6.01 13.17 23.32
C LEU A 409 7.03 12.10 23.72
N MET A 410 6.68 11.18 24.62
CA MET A 410 7.56 10.09 25.04
C MET A 410 7.98 9.22 23.84
N LEU A 411 7.04 8.84 22.97
CA LEU A 411 7.34 8.05 21.78
C LEU A 411 8.26 8.79 20.79
N ILE A 412 8.04 10.10 20.59
CA ILE A 412 8.93 10.94 19.77
C ILE A 412 10.33 10.98 20.36
N LEU A 413 10.46 11.17 21.69
CA LEU A 413 11.76 11.18 22.36
C LEU A 413 12.46 9.82 22.26
N CYS A 414 11.71 8.71 22.40
CA CYS A 414 12.24 7.37 22.14
C CYS A 414 12.77 7.24 20.71
N TYR A 415 12.04 7.73 19.70
CA TYR A 415 12.51 7.72 18.31
C TYR A 415 13.80 8.53 18.12
N LEU A 416 13.92 9.70 18.77
CA LEU A 416 15.14 10.51 18.69
C LEU A 416 16.34 9.80 19.32
N ILE A 417 16.15 9.08 20.43
CA ILE A 417 17.20 8.25 21.04
C ILE A 417 17.61 7.12 20.09
N VAL A 418 16.64 6.44 19.48
CA VAL A 418 16.89 5.39 18.49
C VAL A 418 17.65 5.94 17.29
N ALA A 419 17.22 7.06 16.72
CA ALA A 419 17.89 7.72 15.60
C ALA A 419 19.34 8.12 15.94
N ALA A 420 19.56 8.73 17.11
CA ALA A 420 20.89 9.07 17.58
C ALA A 420 21.77 7.83 17.78
N SER A 421 21.19 6.71 18.25
CA SER A 421 21.90 5.45 18.41
C SER A 421 22.32 4.86 17.06
N PHE A 422 21.45 4.91 16.05
CA PHE A 422 21.78 4.51 14.67
C PHE A 422 22.78 5.45 13.99
N PHE A 423 22.86 6.72 14.39
CA PHE A 423 23.82 7.67 13.83
C PHE A 423 25.27 7.33 14.23
N VAL A 424 25.44 6.73 15.40
CA VAL A 424 26.75 6.28 15.91
C VAL A 424 26.98 4.77 15.72
N HIS A 425 26.00 4.04 15.17
CA HIS A 425 26.09 2.61 14.89
C HIS A 425 26.71 2.38 13.51
N VAL A 426 27.63 1.43 13.45
CA VAL A 426 28.24 0.95 12.21
C VAL A 426 28.25 -0.56 12.29
N ASP A 427 27.80 -1.23 11.22
CA ASP A 427 27.88 -2.68 11.13
C ASP A 427 29.35 -3.11 11.26
N PRO A 428 29.66 -4.15 12.07
CA PRO A 428 31.02 -4.67 12.13
C PRO A 428 31.46 -5.09 10.73
N SER A 429 32.64 -4.61 10.32
CA SER A 429 33.28 -5.04 9.07
C SER A 429 33.55 -6.54 9.15
N ASP A 430 33.20 -7.27 8.10
CA ASP A 430 33.48 -8.72 7.95
C ASP A 430 34.99 -9.04 7.87
N ASP A 431 35.84 -8.01 7.96
CA ASP A 431 37.27 -8.13 8.22
C ASP A 431 37.47 -8.64 9.65
N GLY A 432 37.49 -9.97 9.76
CA GLY A 432 37.79 -10.67 11.00
C GLY A 432 39.04 -10.14 11.67
N ASN A 433 38.87 -9.70 12.92
CA ASN A 433 39.94 -9.64 13.90
C ASN A 433 39.41 -10.11 15.26
#